data_AF-A0A7Y9XMR0-F1
#
_entry.id   AF-A0A7Y9XMR0-F1
#
_cell.length_a   1.000
_cell.length_b   1.000
_cell.length_c   1.000
_cell.angle_alpha   90.00
_cell.angle_beta   90.00
_cell.angle_gamma   90.00
#
_symmetry.space_group_name_H-M   'P 1'
#
loop_
_entity.id
_entity.type
_entity.pdbx_description
1 polymer ?
#
loop_
_entity_poly.entity_id
_entity_poly.type
_entity_poly.pdbx_seq_one_letter_code
_entity_poly.pdbx_strand_id
1 'polypeptide(L)' 'MNRPLTEIIKGKWRLLAGLARIVWDELTLDELLKSGGDLDKLTNLIQKRYDMTHDEARKQIVSFFERHRMT' A
#
# COMPACT_ATOMS: atom_id res chain seq x y z
N MET A 1 -5.82 19.87 -13.74
CA MET A 1 -6.31 18.47 -13.77
C MET A 1 -5.78 17.75 -12.52
N ASN A 2 -6.56 17.71 -11.43
CA ASN A 2 -6.19 16.92 -10.26
C ASN A 2 -6.61 15.47 -10.50
N ARG A 3 -5.74 14.68 -11.15
CA ARG A 3 -5.94 13.23 -11.18
C ARG A 3 -5.83 12.74 -9.74
N PRO A 4 -6.83 12.03 -9.20
CA PRO A 4 -6.75 11.51 -7.84
C PRO A 4 -5.53 10.58 -7.75
N LEU A 5 -4.79 10.69 -6.65
CA LEU A 5 -3.57 9.92 -6.38
C LEU A 5 -3.73 8.42 -6.67
N THR A 6 -4.94 7.90 -6.44
CA THR A 6 -5.34 6.52 -6.69
C THR A 6 -5.16 6.06 -8.14
N GLU A 7 -5.37 6.93 -9.13
CA GLU A 7 -5.26 6.57 -10.55
C GLU A 7 -3.81 6.53 -11.05
N ILE A 8 -2.95 7.40 -10.49
CA ILE A 8 -1.51 7.37 -10.77
C ILE A 8 -0.86 6.16 -10.09
N ILE A 9 -1.27 5.89 -8.84
CA ILE A 9 -0.77 4.76 -8.05
C ILE A 9 -1.16 3.46 -8.73
N LYS A 10 -2.39 3.25 -9.21
CA LYS A 10 -2.78 2.01 -9.91
C LYS A 10 -1.86 1.65 -11.09
N GLY A 11 -1.45 2.62 -11.90
CA GLY A 11 -0.55 2.39 -13.03
C GLY A 11 0.87 1.97 -12.62
N LYS A 12 1.37 2.53 -11.51
CA LYS A 12 2.68 2.18 -10.93
C LYS A 12 2.60 1.14 -9.80
N TRP A 13 1.40 0.66 -9.46
CA TRP A 13 1.16 -0.13 -8.25
C TRP A 13 1.93 -1.44 -8.29
N ARG A 14 2.10 -2.05 -9.46
CA ARG A 14 2.88 -3.29 -9.59
C ARG A 14 4.34 -3.12 -9.17
N LEU A 15 4.94 -1.96 -9.45
CA LEU A 15 6.29 -1.61 -9.03
C LEU A 15 6.33 -1.34 -7.51
N LEU A 16 5.37 -0.54 -7.04
CA LEU A 16 5.22 -0.21 -5.62
C LEU A 16 4.94 -1.45 -4.77
N ALA A 17 4.17 -2.41 -5.26
CA ALA A 17 3.88 -3.67 -4.59
C ALA A 17 5.15 -4.50 -4.35
N GLY A 18 6.11 -4.43 -5.28
CA GLY A 18 7.42 -5.06 -5.10
C GLY A 18 8.22 -4.45 -3.94
N LEU A 19 8.18 -3.13 -3.80
CA LEU A 19 8.81 -2.40 -2.69
C LEU A 19 8.03 -2.61 -1.38
N ALA A 20 6.71 -2.61 -1.46
CA ALA A 20 5.80 -2.87 -0.35
C ALA A 20 6.03 -4.27 0.23
N ARG A 21 6.29 -5.30 -0.58
CA ARG A 21 6.69 -6.62 -0.10
C ARG A 21 7.98 -6.58 0.72
N ILE A 22 8.93 -5.72 0.36
CA ILE A 22 10.19 -5.57 1.11
C ILE A 22 9.94 -4.86 2.45
N VAL A 23 9.02 -3.88 2.48
CA VAL A 23 8.64 -3.18 3.71
C VAL A 23 7.81 -4.08 4.63
N TRP A 24 6.89 -4.85 4.04
CA TRP A 24 6.01 -5.77 4.72
C TRP A 24 6.34 -7.22 4.33
N ASP A 25 7.37 -7.79 4.95
CA ASP A 25 7.88 -9.13 4.65
C ASP A 25 6.83 -10.25 4.87
N GLU A 26 5.86 -10.03 5.77
CA GLU A 26 4.73 -10.94 6.03
C GLU A 26 3.67 -10.93 4.92
N LEU A 27 3.69 -9.93 4.03
CA LEU A 27 2.73 -9.78 2.95
C LEU A 27 3.32 -10.26 1.63
N THR A 28 2.59 -11.14 0.96
CA THR A 28 3.01 -11.62 -0.36
C THR A 28 2.74 -10.58 -1.45
N LEU A 29 3.55 -10.63 -2.52
CA LEU A 29 3.36 -9.75 -3.67
C LEU A 29 1.94 -9.86 -4.25
N ASP A 30 1.41 -11.08 -4.36
CA ASP A 30 0.06 -11.33 -4.87
C ASP A 30 -1.04 -10.69 -4.02
N GLU A 31 -0.91 -10.72 -2.69
CA GLU A 31 -1.86 -10.06 -1.79
C GLU A 31 -1.84 -8.55 -1.98
N LEU A 32 -0.64 -7.96 -2.03
CA LEU A 32 -0.46 -6.54 -2.30
C LEU A 32 -1.04 -6.16 -3.66
N LEU A 33 -0.79 -6.95 -4.71
CA LEU A 33 -1.36 -6.73 -6.04
C LEU A 33 -2.89 -6.84 -6.07
N LYS A 34 -3.49 -7.79 -5.34
CA LYS A 34 -4.96 -7.91 -5.21
C LYS A 34 -5.61 -6.68 -4.59
N SER A 35 -4.90 -5.98 -3.72
CA SER A 35 -5.34 -4.69 -3.18
C SER A 35 -5.46 -3.60 -4.26
N GLY A 36 -4.71 -3.70 -5.37
CA GLY A 36 -4.77 -2.73 -6.46
C GLY A 36 -4.34 -1.31 -6.08
N GLY A 37 -3.54 -1.18 -5.02
CA GLY A 37 -3.13 0.12 -4.47
C GLY A 37 -4.22 0.83 -3.67
N ASP A 38 -5.29 0.12 -3.31
CA ASP A 38 -6.36 0.64 -2.48
C ASP A 38 -5.92 0.70 -1.01
N LEU A 39 -6.03 1.90 -0.42
CA LEU A 39 -5.60 2.17 0.95
C LEU A 39 -6.37 1.32 1.96
N ASP A 40 -7.68 1.18 1.82
CA ASP A 40 -8.53 0.46 2.78
C ASP A 40 -8.27 -1.04 2.70
N LYS A 41 -8.10 -1.59 1.48
CA LYS A 41 -7.73 -3.01 1.33
C LYS A 41 -6.36 -3.32 1.94
N LEU A 42 -5.37 -2.46 1.70
CA LEU A 42 -4.04 -2.61 2.28
C LEU A 42 -4.09 -2.48 3.81
N THR A 43 -4.89 -1.55 4.33
CA THR A 43 -5.01 -1.31 5.77
C THR A 43 -5.55 -2.56 6.47
N ASN A 44 -6.61 -3.15 5.91
CA ASN A 44 -7.17 -4.40 6.42
C ASN A 44 -6.19 -5.59 6.32
N LEU A 45 -5.37 -5.65 5.27
CA LEU A 45 -4.34 -6.69 5.10
C LEU A 45 -3.26 -6.59 6.16
N ILE A 46 -2.68 -5.39 6.33
CA ILE A 46 -1.62 -5.13 7.32
C ILE A 46 -2.15 -5.32 8.74
N GLN A 47 -3.35 -4.80 9.03
CA GLN A 47 -4.01 -4.99 10.32
C GLN A 47 -4.09 -6.47 10.72
N LYS A 48 -4.54 -7.34 9.80
CA LYS A 48 -4.68 -8.78 10.07
C LYS A 48 -3.36 -9.52 10.16
N ARG A 49 -2.34 -9.09 9.41
CA ARG A 49 -1.04 -9.77 9.36
C ARG A 49 -0.14 -9.42 10.53
N TYR A 50 -0.13 -8.16 10.91
CA TYR A 50 0.76 -7.62 11.94
C TYR A 50 0.06 -7.37 13.28
N ASP A 51 -1.23 -7.74 13.39
CA ASP A 51 -2.07 -7.55 14.59
C ASP A 51 -1.94 -6.14 15.21
N MET A 52 -2.01 -5.13 14.34
CA MET A 52 -1.85 -3.72 14.72
C MET A 52 -3.17 -2.96 14.62
N THR A 53 -3.21 -1.73 15.14
CA THR A 53 -4.44 -0.93 15.03
C THR A 53 -4.68 -0.46 13.59
N HIS A 54 -5.94 -0.23 13.22
CA HIS A 54 -6.29 0.27 11.90
C HIS A 54 -5.63 1.62 11.59
N ASP A 55 -5.47 2.49 12.59
CA ASP A 55 -4.80 3.78 12.44
C ASP A 55 -3.29 3.63 12.16
N GLU A 56 -2.61 2.72 12.86
CA GLU A 56 -1.20 2.42 12.62
C GLU A 56 -0.97 1.82 11.23
N ALA A 57 -1.77 0.82 10.85
CA ALA A 57 -1.72 0.23 9.52
C ALA A 57 -1.92 1.29 8.43
N ARG A 58 -2.93 2.14 8.61
CA ARG A 58 -3.22 3.25 7.70
C ARG A 58 -2.04 4.23 7.63
N LYS A 59 -1.47 4.63 8.76
CA LYS A 59 -0.30 5.52 8.81
C LYS A 59 0.88 4.93 8.03
N GLN A 60 1.18 3.64 8.20
CA GLN A 60 2.26 3.00 7.45
C GLN A 60 2.05 3.07 5.94
N ILE A 61 0.83 2.80 5.47
CA ILE A 61 0.49 2.84 4.05
C ILE A 61 0.56 4.27 3.52
N VAL A 62 0.01 5.24 4.25
CA VAL A 62 0.08 6.66 3.88
C VAL A 62 1.54 7.11 3.80
N SER A 63 2.36 6.78 4.80
CA SER A 63 3.79 7.10 4.78
C SER A 63 4.53 6.42 3.63
N PHE A 64 4.18 5.18 3.30
CA PHE A 64 4.72 4.47 2.14
C PHE A 64 4.34 5.18 0.84
N PHE A 65 3.07 5.56 0.67
CA PHE A 65 2.63 6.29 -0.52
C PHE A 65 3.28 7.66 -0.63
N GLU A 66 3.37 8.44 0.44
CA GLU A 66 4.03 9.75 0.45
C GLU A 66 5.51 9.65 0.06
N ARG A 67 6.22 8.64 0.58
CA ARG A 67 7.64 8.38 0.22
C ARG A 67 7.82 8.12 -1.27
N HIS A 68 6.87 7.44 -1.91
CA HIS A 68 6.93 7.09 -3.33
C HIS A 68 6.12 8.02 -4.24
N ARG A 69 5.47 9.06 -3.68
CA ARG A 69 4.70 10.07 -4.42
C ARG A 69 5.60 11.03 -5.20
N MET A 70 6.88 11.12 -4.83
CA MET A 70 7.85 12.10 -5.38
C MET A 70 8.89 11.49 -6.34
N THR A 71 8.65 10.30 -6.91
CA THR A 71 9.53 9.68 -7.93
C THR A 71 8.79 9.37 -9.24
#